data_AF-A0A6I6MSU5-F1
#
_entry.id   AF-A0A6I6MSU5-F1
#
_cell.length_a   1.000
_cell.length_b   1.000
_cell.length_c   1.000
_cell.angle_alpha   90.00
_cell.angle_beta   90.00
_cell.angle_gamma   90.00
#
_symmetry.space_group_name_H-M   'P 1'
#
loop_
_entity.id
_entity.type
_entity.pdbx_description
1 polymer ?
#
loop_
_entity_poly.entity_id
_entity_poly.type
_entity_poly.pdbx_seq_one_letter_code
_entity_poly.pdbx_strand_id
1 'polypeptide(L)'
;MAYKRLAGLTAGAVIVAAALLPQVAQAGTGADATAGRATTDHAHGGHRTVVIYRVPTRNPRADAERLVDSGFDLLEKRQGDSLFVAGDTSTAAGLRRLGLTPTIAGTLTEAIPSSPTVSRAAGDTFDGGYHTVTAQYSHLDSAASQHPDLAKVVTYGQSWLKQRGRGGRDLKAICITKIQAGDCALSPNSAKPRFFLMSQIHARELTTGEMSWRWIDALTSGYGKDSAITKLMDTTEMWVVPDANPDGVDMVAAGGNNPVLQRKNADDSHGSRCGVSAYSQIGVDLNRNAGTHWDTSGTSGAPCDQTYGGPASDSEAENTALENLFRELYPAVRTGTGDSAPAPSTAKGMMITLHSDASMVLFPWEYDSTVHTGNDAALRALAAHMGSLTGYQYGQAGEILYNASGGTDDWTYDKLGLASFTIEIGDSNGVGCDGFTPPYSCQDSYFWPKIEPALLYAAQHATAPYTTTSAAHH
;
A
#
# COMPACT_ATOMS: atom_id res chain seq x y z
N MET A 1 53.36 -18.41 11.00
CA MET A 1 53.88 -17.14 10.42
C MET A 1 52.84 -16.08 10.80
N ALA A 2 53.01 -15.32 11.90
CA ALA A 2 53.74 -14.03 12.01
C ALA A 2 53.13 -12.97 11.05
N TYR A 3 52.62 -11.80 11.43
CA TYR A 3 53.07 -10.73 12.36
C TYR A 3 51.83 -9.93 12.84
N LYS A 4 51.67 -9.58 14.12
CA LYS A 4 52.18 -8.41 14.89
C LYS A 4 51.75 -7.01 14.41
N ARG A 5 51.05 -6.32 15.31
CA ARG A 5 50.69 -4.88 15.36
C ARG A 5 51.91 -3.96 15.26
N LEU A 6 51.71 -2.75 14.73
CA LEU A 6 52.39 -1.52 15.15
C LEU A 6 51.54 -0.29 14.82
N ALA A 7 51.34 0.55 15.83
CA ALA A 7 50.81 1.91 15.73
C ALA A 7 51.98 2.89 15.58
N GLY A 8 51.75 4.01 14.90
CA GLY A 8 52.67 5.14 14.84
C GLY A 8 51.94 6.42 14.43
N LEU A 9 51.92 7.41 15.32
CA LEU A 9 51.50 8.78 15.06
C LEU A 9 52.48 9.50 14.13
N THR A 10 51.99 10.43 13.31
CA THR A 10 52.65 11.73 13.09
C THR A 10 51.63 12.82 12.76
N ALA A 11 51.80 13.96 13.43
CA ALA A 11 51.11 15.22 13.22
C ALA A 11 51.68 15.97 12.00
N GLY A 12 50.85 16.80 11.36
CA GLY A 12 51.27 17.72 10.31
C GLY A 12 50.18 18.72 9.98
N ALA A 13 50.16 19.84 10.71
CA ALA A 13 49.38 21.02 10.38
C ALA A 13 50.02 21.75 9.20
N VAL A 14 49.22 22.15 8.20
CA VAL A 14 49.64 23.14 7.21
C VAL A 14 48.60 24.25 7.14
N ILE A 15 49.04 25.41 7.62
CA ILE A 15 48.45 26.74 7.47
C ILE A 15 48.79 27.21 6.04
N VAL A 16 47.80 27.69 5.28
CA VAL A 16 48.07 28.61 4.16
C VAL A 16 47.13 29.80 4.24
N ALA A 17 47.77 30.96 4.17
CA ALA A 17 47.30 32.28 4.51
C ALA A 17 46.37 32.90 3.47
N ALA A 18 45.49 33.76 3.97
CA ALA A 18 44.74 34.75 3.20
C ALA A 18 45.68 35.81 2.62
N ALA A 19 45.44 36.19 1.36
CA ALA A 19 45.95 37.42 0.76
C ALA A 19 44.77 38.24 0.24
N LEU A 20 44.69 39.47 0.73
CA LEU A 20 43.65 40.47 0.47
C LEU A 20 44.17 41.50 -0.55
N LEU A 21 43.26 41.87 -1.48
CA LEU A 21 43.10 43.17 -2.16
C LEU A 21 44.03 43.51 -3.36
N PRO A 22 43.63 44.41 -4.30
CA PRO A 22 42.50 45.36 -4.25
C PRO A 22 41.55 45.37 -5.47
N GLN A 23 40.41 46.04 -5.26
CA GLN A 23 39.40 46.42 -6.24
C GLN A 23 39.95 47.44 -7.26
N VAL A 24 39.61 47.25 -8.53
CA VAL A 24 39.63 48.32 -9.55
C VAL A 24 38.26 48.36 -10.20
N ALA A 25 37.57 49.49 -10.03
CA ALA A 25 36.33 49.81 -10.73
C ALA A 25 36.65 50.30 -12.15
N GLN A 26 35.99 49.72 -13.16
CA GLN A 26 35.77 50.38 -14.43
C GLN A 26 34.32 50.16 -14.88
N ALA A 27 33.64 51.28 -15.08
CA ALA A 27 32.34 51.36 -15.72
C ALA A 27 32.51 51.17 -17.23
N GLY A 28 31.68 50.32 -17.83
CA GLY A 28 31.65 50.06 -19.27
C GLY A 28 30.32 49.41 -19.65
N THR A 29 29.56 50.16 -20.42
CA THR A 29 28.17 49.99 -20.88
C THR A 29 27.85 48.71 -21.67
N GLY A 30 26.68 48.13 -21.40
CA GLY A 30 25.74 47.66 -22.43
C GLY A 30 25.73 46.17 -22.77
N ALA A 31 24.71 45.46 -22.29
CA ALA A 31 23.74 44.68 -23.09
C ALA A 31 22.90 43.77 -22.16
N ASP A 32 21.58 43.82 -22.37
CA ASP A 32 20.55 43.07 -21.67
C ASP A 32 20.84 41.57 -21.52
N ALA A 33 20.83 41.11 -20.28
CA ALA A 33 20.44 39.75 -19.93
C ALA A 33 19.72 39.81 -18.58
N THR A 34 18.41 40.04 -18.63
CA THR A 34 17.53 39.85 -17.48
C THR A 34 17.49 38.36 -17.15
N ALA A 35 18.49 37.89 -16.40
CA ALA A 35 18.38 36.68 -15.62
C ALA A 35 17.26 36.91 -14.62
N GLY A 36 16.10 36.32 -14.89
CA GLY A 36 14.97 36.27 -13.98
C GLY A 36 15.45 35.68 -12.66
N ARG A 37 15.60 36.57 -11.69
CA ARG A 37 15.81 36.28 -10.28
C ARG A 37 14.77 35.22 -9.89
N ALA A 38 15.23 34.02 -9.55
CA ALA A 38 14.39 33.00 -8.95
C ALA A 38 13.73 33.62 -7.72
N THR A 39 12.45 33.98 -7.87
CA THR A 39 11.61 34.38 -6.77
C THR A 39 11.50 33.15 -5.89
N THR A 40 12.05 33.27 -4.68
CA THR A 40 11.72 32.43 -3.54
C THR A 40 10.22 32.55 -3.33
N ASP A 41 9.47 31.64 -3.94
CA ASP A 41 8.02 31.60 -3.83
C ASP A 41 7.69 30.89 -2.52
N HIS A 42 7.66 31.66 -1.43
CA HIS A 42 6.99 31.26 -0.20
C HIS A 42 5.48 31.42 -0.42
N ALA A 43 4.89 30.54 -1.21
CA ALA A 43 3.45 30.43 -1.35
C ALA A 43 2.91 29.53 -0.22
N HIS A 44 2.20 30.15 0.72
CA HIS A 44 1.34 29.46 1.68
C HIS A 44 0.13 28.87 0.95
N GLY A 45 -0.16 27.56 1.12
CA GLY A 45 -1.45 26.94 0.78
C GLY A 45 -1.84 26.96 -0.70
N GLY A 46 -1.02 26.37 -1.58
CA GLY A 46 -1.30 26.24 -3.01
C GLY A 46 -1.88 24.88 -3.39
N HIS A 47 -2.37 24.79 -4.63
CA HIS A 47 -2.71 23.52 -5.29
C HIS A 47 -1.82 23.32 -6.52
N ARG A 48 -1.53 22.07 -6.87
CA ARG A 48 -0.87 21.72 -8.14
C ARG A 48 -1.79 20.85 -8.99
N THR A 49 -1.65 20.99 -10.30
CA THR A 49 -2.34 20.13 -11.27
C THR A 49 -1.49 18.89 -11.51
N VAL A 50 -2.04 17.72 -11.20
CA VAL A 50 -1.48 16.43 -11.62
C VAL A 50 -2.15 16.05 -12.94
N VAL A 51 -1.35 15.75 -13.96
CA VAL A 51 -1.84 15.35 -15.28
C VAL A 51 -1.86 13.83 -15.35
N ILE A 52 -3.02 13.27 -15.71
CA ILE A 52 -3.18 11.84 -15.94
C ILE A 52 -3.05 11.59 -17.44
N TYR A 53 -2.03 10.84 -17.83
CA TYR A 53 -1.81 10.45 -19.21
C TYR A 53 -2.37 9.06 -19.48
N ARG A 54 -3.27 8.94 -20.45
CA ARG A 54 -3.64 7.66 -21.05
C ARG A 54 -2.58 7.28 -22.09
N VAL A 55 -2.05 6.08 -21.96
CA VAL A 55 -1.02 5.50 -22.81
C VAL A 55 -1.59 4.24 -23.48
N PRO A 56 -2.16 4.36 -24.68
CA PRO A 56 -2.59 3.20 -25.44
C PRO A 56 -1.39 2.37 -25.85
N THR A 57 -1.46 1.06 -25.66
CA THR A 57 -0.42 0.12 -26.06
C THR A 57 -1.02 -1.17 -26.63
N ARG A 58 -0.20 -1.95 -27.35
CA ARG A 58 -0.50 -3.31 -27.79
C ARG A 58 0.15 -4.38 -26.92
N ASN A 59 0.98 -3.97 -25.97
CA ASN A 59 1.68 -4.85 -25.04
C ASN A 59 1.59 -4.25 -23.63
N PRO A 60 0.39 -4.20 -23.04
CA PRO A 60 0.14 -3.51 -21.78
C PRO A 60 1.02 -4.00 -20.64
N ARG A 61 1.33 -5.29 -20.61
CA ARG A 61 2.21 -5.86 -19.59
C ARG A 61 3.66 -5.38 -19.73
N ALA A 62 4.30 -5.60 -20.87
CA ALA A 62 5.71 -5.23 -21.03
C ALA A 62 5.92 -3.71 -20.98
N ASP A 63 4.93 -2.93 -21.44
CA ASP A 63 4.99 -1.47 -21.32
C ASP A 63 4.73 -1.01 -19.89
N ALA A 64 3.91 -1.70 -19.09
CA ALA A 64 3.77 -1.42 -17.66
C ALA A 64 5.08 -1.65 -16.91
N GLU A 65 5.72 -2.80 -17.11
CA GLU A 65 7.05 -3.10 -16.54
C GLU A 65 8.08 -2.03 -16.95
N ARG A 66 8.16 -1.68 -18.25
CA ARG A 66 9.08 -0.65 -18.75
C ARG A 66 8.81 0.73 -18.13
N LEU A 67 7.55 1.09 -17.88
CA LEU A 67 7.19 2.36 -17.27
C LEU A 67 7.63 2.42 -15.81
N VAL A 68 7.37 1.36 -15.04
CA VAL A 68 7.81 1.25 -13.64
C VAL A 68 9.33 1.30 -13.56
N ASP A 69 10.04 0.52 -14.39
CA ASP A 69 11.52 0.50 -14.45
C ASP A 69 12.12 1.87 -14.84
N SER A 70 11.32 2.72 -15.50
CA SER A 70 11.73 4.07 -15.92
C SER A 70 11.33 5.16 -14.90
N GLY A 71 10.79 4.79 -13.74
CA GLY A 71 10.40 5.70 -12.65
C GLY A 71 9.14 6.51 -12.92
N PHE A 72 8.23 6.02 -13.77
CA PHE A 72 6.91 6.63 -13.95
C PHE A 72 5.94 6.15 -12.88
N ASP A 73 5.11 7.06 -12.35
CA ASP A 73 3.96 6.72 -11.50
C ASP A 73 2.86 6.10 -12.38
N LEU A 74 2.95 4.79 -12.58
CA LEU A 74 1.94 3.99 -13.27
C LEU A 74 0.74 3.82 -12.34
N LEU A 75 -0.39 4.38 -12.73
CA LEU A 75 -1.67 4.09 -12.11
C LEU A 75 -2.07 2.66 -12.49
N GLU A 76 -2.50 1.89 -11.49
CA GLU A 76 -2.89 0.49 -11.66
C GLU A 76 -4.21 0.36 -12.46
N LYS A 77 -4.95 1.46 -12.64
CA LYS A 77 -6.07 1.60 -13.59
C LYS A 77 -5.80 0.98 -14.96
N ARG A 78 -6.78 0.24 -15.47
CA ARG A 78 -6.80 -0.29 -16.85
C ARG A 78 -8.12 0.06 -17.55
N GLN A 79 -8.03 0.40 -18.84
CA GLN A 79 -9.20 0.59 -19.71
C GLN A 79 -8.89 0.03 -21.11
N GLY A 80 -9.30 -1.23 -21.34
CA GLY A 80 -8.74 -2.03 -22.42
C GLY A 80 -7.22 -2.14 -22.25
N ASP A 81 -6.48 -2.06 -23.35
CA ASP A 81 -5.00 -2.15 -23.34
C ASP A 81 -4.30 -0.82 -22.97
N SER A 82 -5.02 0.15 -22.39
CA SER A 82 -4.43 1.44 -22.02
C SER A 82 -3.94 1.46 -20.59
N LEU A 83 -2.71 1.96 -20.44
CA LEU A 83 -2.07 2.27 -19.17
C LEU A 83 -2.32 3.74 -18.80
N PHE A 84 -2.27 4.07 -17.52
CA PHE A 84 -2.46 5.43 -17.05
C PHE A 84 -1.26 5.86 -16.21
N VAL A 85 -0.70 7.03 -16.49
CA VAL A 85 0.51 7.53 -15.80
C VAL A 85 0.21 8.90 -15.21
N ALA A 86 0.43 9.06 -13.91
CA ALA A 86 0.34 10.35 -13.24
C ALA A 86 1.67 11.11 -13.33
N GLY A 87 1.59 12.44 -13.39
CA GLY A 87 2.76 13.28 -13.46
C GLY A 87 2.44 14.75 -13.70
N ASP A 88 3.38 15.46 -14.29
CA ASP A 88 3.24 16.86 -14.66
C ASP A 88 3.21 17.06 -16.19
N THR A 89 3.29 18.30 -16.64
CA THR A 89 3.32 18.62 -18.09
C THR A 89 4.56 18.09 -18.82
N SER A 90 5.64 17.78 -18.10
CA SER A 90 6.88 17.24 -18.66
C SER A 90 6.86 15.72 -18.85
N THR A 91 6.01 15.00 -18.11
CA THR A 91 5.85 13.53 -18.16
C THR A 91 5.59 13.03 -19.59
N ALA A 92 4.79 13.75 -20.39
CA ALA A 92 4.53 13.40 -21.78
C ALA A 92 5.80 13.26 -22.63
N ALA A 93 6.81 14.10 -22.39
CA ALA A 93 8.08 14.03 -23.11
C ALA A 93 8.87 12.76 -22.73
N GLY A 94 8.81 12.35 -21.46
CA GLY A 94 9.39 11.09 -21.01
C GLY A 94 8.74 9.87 -21.67
N LEU A 95 7.41 9.82 -21.65
CA LEU A 95 6.65 8.74 -22.30
C LEU A 95 6.96 8.63 -23.80
N ARG A 96 7.06 9.78 -24.50
CA ARG A 96 7.46 9.80 -25.93
C ARG A 96 8.89 9.32 -26.17
N ARG A 97 9.83 9.54 -25.24
CA ARG A 97 11.19 8.99 -25.34
C ARG A 97 11.21 7.47 -25.23
N LEU A 98 10.22 6.87 -24.56
CA LEU A 98 10.01 5.41 -24.53
C LEU A 98 9.27 4.88 -25.77
N GLY A 99 9.02 5.71 -26.79
CA GLY A 99 8.27 5.32 -27.99
C GLY A 99 6.75 5.22 -27.78
N LEU A 100 6.24 5.69 -26.65
CA LEU A 100 4.81 5.67 -26.32
C LEU A 100 4.11 6.95 -26.81
N THR A 101 2.81 6.85 -27.10
CA THR A 101 2.00 7.99 -27.58
C THR A 101 0.97 8.41 -26.52
N PRO A 102 1.37 9.20 -25.50
CA PRO A 102 0.47 9.58 -24.43
C PRO A 102 -0.55 10.64 -24.89
N THR A 103 -1.74 10.55 -24.32
CA THR A 103 -2.83 11.55 -24.42
C THR A 103 -3.25 11.96 -23.02
N ILE A 104 -3.71 13.20 -22.83
CA ILE A 104 -4.24 13.62 -21.52
C ILE A 104 -5.61 12.97 -21.34
N ALA A 105 -5.75 12.17 -20.30
CA ALA A 105 -7.00 11.52 -19.91
C ALA A 105 -7.81 12.40 -18.96
N GLY A 106 -7.12 13.20 -18.15
CA GLY A 106 -7.72 14.07 -17.16
C GLY A 106 -6.68 14.79 -16.32
N THR A 107 -7.14 15.54 -15.34
CA THR A 107 -6.30 16.24 -14.37
C THR A 107 -6.89 16.10 -12.98
N LEU A 108 -6.03 15.94 -11.99
CA LEU A 108 -6.38 15.99 -10.57
C LEU A 108 -5.84 17.29 -9.96
N THR A 109 -6.56 17.81 -8.98
CA THR A 109 -6.06 18.91 -8.14
C THR A 109 -5.53 18.31 -6.85
N GLU A 110 -4.24 18.51 -6.61
CA GLU A 110 -3.55 18.02 -5.42
C GLU A 110 -3.16 19.21 -4.55
N ALA A 111 -3.40 19.14 -3.24
CA ALA A 111 -2.90 20.15 -2.32
C ALA A 111 -1.35 20.16 -2.27
N ILE A 112 -0.75 21.34 -2.18
CA ILE A 112 0.66 21.51 -1.86
C ILE A 112 0.75 21.68 -0.34
N PRO A 113 1.34 20.72 0.40
CA PRO A 113 1.47 20.86 1.84
C PRO A 113 2.30 22.10 2.18
N SER A 114 1.80 22.94 3.10
CA SER A 114 2.53 24.11 3.57
C SER A 114 3.81 23.78 4.36
N SER A 115 3.97 22.51 4.76
CA SER A 115 5.18 21.92 5.32
C SER A 115 5.11 20.39 5.12
N PRO A 116 6.24 19.69 4.88
CA PRO A 116 6.27 18.22 4.86
C PRO A 116 5.99 17.60 6.23
N THR A 117 5.85 18.40 7.29
CA THR A 117 5.43 17.93 8.61
C THR A 117 3.98 17.48 8.58
N VAL A 118 3.78 16.18 8.78
CA VAL A 118 2.48 15.51 8.90
C VAL A 118 1.67 16.16 10.03
N SER A 119 0.66 16.94 9.67
CA SER A 119 -0.36 17.41 10.61
C SER A 119 -1.57 16.50 10.50
N ARG A 120 -2.02 15.93 11.61
CA ARG A 120 -3.29 15.19 11.67
C ARG A 120 -4.40 16.07 11.09
N ALA A 121 -5.21 15.51 10.19
CA ALA A 121 -6.39 16.20 9.70
C ALA A 121 -7.32 16.58 10.86
N ALA A 122 -7.93 17.76 10.76
CA ALA A 122 -8.91 18.22 11.74
C ALA A 122 -10.28 17.58 11.45
N GLY A 123 -10.91 16.99 12.46
CA GLY A 123 -12.23 16.36 12.34
C GLY A 123 -12.19 14.86 11.95
N ASP A 124 -13.38 14.29 11.81
CA ASP A 124 -13.54 12.84 11.58
C ASP A 124 -13.51 12.46 10.10
N THR A 125 -13.82 13.40 9.20
CA THR A 125 -13.89 13.14 7.76
C THR A 125 -13.20 14.22 6.92
N PHE A 126 -12.75 13.85 5.73
CA PHE A 126 -12.22 14.74 4.69
C PHE A 126 -12.75 14.34 3.30
N ASP A 127 -12.47 15.14 2.27
CA ASP A 127 -12.79 14.87 0.86
C ASP A 127 -14.18 14.27 0.60
N GLY A 128 -15.22 14.95 1.08
CA GLY A 128 -16.61 14.55 0.84
C GLY A 128 -17.14 13.40 1.70
N GLY A 129 -16.34 12.84 2.62
CA GLY A 129 -16.83 11.87 3.61
C GLY A 129 -15.84 10.80 4.06
N TYR A 130 -14.66 10.72 3.44
CA TYR A 130 -13.63 9.75 3.80
C TYR A 130 -13.18 9.92 5.25
N HIS A 131 -13.11 8.83 6.00
CA HIS A 131 -12.75 8.86 7.41
C HIS A 131 -11.25 9.10 7.59
N THR A 132 -10.91 9.99 8.52
CA THR A 132 -9.52 10.18 8.94
C THR A 132 -9.03 8.97 9.75
N VAL A 133 -7.71 8.82 9.92
CA VAL A 133 -7.12 7.81 10.82
C VAL A 133 -7.70 7.93 12.24
N THR A 134 -8.00 9.15 12.69
CA THR A 134 -8.63 9.39 13.99
C THR A 134 -10.02 8.78 14.07
N ALA A 135 -10.84 8.96 13.03
CA ALA A 135 -12.15 8.37 12.97
C ALA A 135 -12.07 6.84 12.88
N GLN A 136 -11.20 6.29 12.01
CA GLN A 136 -10.98 4.85 11.87
C GLN A 136 -10.64 4.21 13.22
N TYR A 137 -9.73 4.80 13.99
CA TYR A 137 -9.36 4.24 15.29
C TYR A 137 -10.43 4.44 16.36
N SER A 138 -11.18 5.55 16.30
CA SER A 138 -12.33 5.77 17.20
C SER A 138 -13.45 4.77 16.92
N HIS A 139 -13.61 4.35 15.67
CA HIS A 139 -14.54 3.30 15.25
C HIS A 139 -14.13 1.94 15.81
N LEU A 140 -12.84 1.57 15.74
CA LEU A 140 -12.34 0.36 16.38
C LEU A 140 -12.66 0.34 17.89
N ASP A 141 -12.35 1.44 18.58
CA ASP A 141 -12.56 1.58 20.02
C ASP A 141 -14.07 1.56 20.36
N SER A 142 -14.92 2.14 19.49
CA SER A 142 -16.38 2.11 19.61
C SER A 142 -16.95 0.71 19.40
N ALA A 143 -16.53 -0.01 18.36
CA ALA A 143 -16.96 -1.37 18.09
C ALA A 143 -16.64 -2.31 19.26
N ALA A 144 -15.42 -2.24 19.82
CA ALA A 144 -15.03 -3.05 20.97
C ALA A 144 -15.76 -2.67 22.27
N SER A 145 -16.04 -1.38 22.49
CA SER A 145 -16.77 -0.95 23.68
C SER A 145 -18.26 -1.26 23.63
N GLN A 146 -18.88 -1.21 22.44
CA GLN A 146 -20.30 -1.52 22.25
C GLN A 146 -20.56 -3.04 22.15
N HIS A 147 -19.59 -3.79 21.65
CA HIS A 147 -19.68 -5.25 21.49
C HIS A 147 -18.50 -5.97 22.18
N PRO A 148 -18.34 -5.85 23.51
CA PRO A 148 -17.21 -6.45 24.22
C PRO A 148 -17.22 -7.99 24.22
N ASP A 149 -18.36 -8.61 23.90
CA ASP A 149 -18.49 -10.05 23.72
C ASP A 149 -18.16 -10.51 22.29
N LEU A 150 -17.93 -9.56 21.36
CA LEU A 150 -17.61 -9.83 19.96
C LEU A 150 -16.26 -9.26 19.51
N ALA A 151 -15.81 -8.14 20.08
CA ALA A 151 -14.73 -7.36 19.51
C ALA A 151 -13.64 -6.99 20.52
N LYS A 152 -12.38 -7.02 20.07
CA LYS A 152 -11.20 -6.66 20.87
C LYS A 152 -10.19 -5.90 20.00
N VAL A 153 -9.84 -4.68 20.43
CA VAL A 153 -8.76 -3.90 19.81
C VAL A 153 -7.40 -4.36 20.32
N VAL A 154 -6.42 -4.41 19.42
CA VAL A 154 -5.03 -4.77 19.70
C VAL A 154 -4.11 -3.73 19.10
N THR A 155 -3.22 -3.18 19.92
CA THR A 155 -2.08 -2.39 19.43
C THR A 155 -0.94 -3.35 19.12
N TYR A 156 -0.46 -3.34 17.87
CA TYR A 156 0.59 -4.26 17.39
C TYR A 156 1.92 -3.57 17.08
N GLY A 157 1.99 -2.24 17.18
CA GLY A 157 3.23 -1.50 16.96
C GLY A 157 3.04 0.01 17.02
N GLN A 158 4.04 0.73 16.50
CA GLN A 158 4.05 2.18 16.39
C GLN A 158 4.55 2.57 15.00
N SER A 159 3.89 3.57 14.39
CA SER A 159 4.32 4.14 13.12
C SER A 159 5.69 4.82 13.22
N TRP A 160 6.32 5.07 12.08
CA TRP A 160 7.63 5.70 11.99
C TRP A 160 7.71 7.00 12.78
N LEU A 161 6.81 7.95 12.54
CA LEU A 161 6.83 9.24 13.22
C LEU A 161 6.67 9.09 14.74
N LYS A 162 5.89 8.09 15.18
CA LYS A 162 5.72 7.78 16.60
C LYS A 162 6.99 7.25 17.22
N GLN A 163 7.69 6.34 16.56
CA GLN A 163 9.00 5.86 17.02
C GLN A 163 10.05 6.98 17.05
N ARG A 164 9.92 7.99 16.18
CA ARG A 164 10.80 9.17 16.16
C ARG A 164 10.38 10.29 17.13
N GLY A 165 9.29 10.12 17.87
CA GLY A 165 8.77 11.16 18.80
C GLY A 165 8.28 12.42 18.09
N ARG A 166 7.86 12.32 16.83
CA ARG A 166 7.47 13.44 15.95
C ARG A 166 5.96 13.57 15.74
N GLY A 167 5.16 12.93 16.59
CA GLY A 167 3.75 12.71 16.31
C GLY A 167 3.53 11.27 15.87
N GLY A 168 2.58 11.00 14.97
CA GLY A 168 2.29 9.64 14.51
C GLY A 168 1.32 8.87 15.41
N ARG A 169 1.21 7.56 15.16
CA ARG A 169 0.08 6.71 15.56
C ARG A 169 0.57 5.38 16.14
N ASP A 170 -0.16 4.85 17.13
CA ASP A 170 -0.04 3.41 17.42
C ASP A 170 -0.64 2.65 16.25
N LEU A 171 -0.07 1.52 15.88
CA LEU A 171 -0.63 0.66 14.86
C LEU A 171 -1.65 -0.27 15.52
N LYS A 172 -2.90 -0.24 15.05
CA LYS A 172 -4.03 -0.93 15.67
C LYS A 172 -4.69 -1.94 14.71
N ALA A 173 -5.10 -3.07 15.28
CA ALA A 173 -5.98 -4.05 14.68
C ALA A 173 -7.23 -4.24 15.56
N ILE A 174 -8.30 -4.79 14.98
CA ILE A 174 -9.45 -5.30 15.73
C ILE A 174 -9.65 -6.78 15.39
N CYS A 175 -9.89 -7.59 16.40
CA CYS A 175 -10.35 -8.96 16.26
C CYS A 175 -11.85 -9.02 16.57
N ILE A 176 -12.64 -9.62 15.68
CA ILE A 176 -14.10 -9.73 15.76
C ILE A 176 -14.50 -11.20 15.59
N THR A 177 -15.21 -11.77 16.57
CA THR A 177 -15.67 -13.17 16.59
C THR A 177 -16.65 -13.34 17.74
N LYS A 178 -17.43 -14.42 17.84
CA LYS A 178 -18.09 -14.72 19.11
C LYS A 178 -17.04 -15.12 20.16
N ILE A 179 -16.61 -14.18 21.00
CA ILE A 179 -15.42 -14.35 21.85
C ILE A 179 -15.65 -15.46 22.88
N GLN A 180 -14.75 -16.44 22.84
CA GLN A 180 -14.56 -17.46 23.87
C GLN A 180 -13.15 -17.35 24.48
N ALA A 181 -12.91 -18.09 25.57
CA ALA A 181 -11.61 -18.09 26.22
C ALA A 181 -10.51 -18.58 25.25
N GLY A 182 -9.49 -17.75 25.03
CA GLY A 182 -8.38 -18.02 24.12
C GLY A 182 -8.53 -17.38 22.73
N ASP A 183 -9.73 -16.94 22.35
CA ASP A 183 -9.94 -16.22 21.10
C ASP A 183 -9.30 -14.83 21.13
N CYS A 184 -8.98 -14.28 19.96
CA CYS A 184 -8.37 -12.95 19.80
C CYS A 184 -7.07 -12.79 20.62
N ALA A 185 -6.36 -13.89 20.85
CA ALA A 185 -5.04 -13.91 21.47
C ALA A 185 -3.95 -13.82 20.39
N LEU A 186 -2.89 -13.08 20.67
CA LEU A 186 -1.66 -13.06 19.87
C LEU A 186 -0.89 -14.37 20.14
N SER A 187 -1.39 -15.45 19.55
CA SER A 187 -0.86 -16.80 19.64
C SER A 187 -1.10 -17.52 18.32
N PRO A 188 -0.07 -18.14 17.71
CA PRO A 188 -0.25 -18.82 16.42
C PRO A 188 -1.14 -20.06 16.53
N ASN A 189 -1.36 -20.56 17.75
CA ASN A 189 -2.17 -21.75 18.02
C ASN A 189 -3.61 -21.37 18.45
N SER A 190 -4.37 -20.71 17.58
CA SER A 190 -5.82 -20.49 17.82
C SER A 190 -6.64 -21.73 17.46
N ALA A 191 -7.70 -21.97 18.23
CA ALA A 191 -8.67 -23.03 17.95
C ALA A 191 -9.49 -22.71 16.69
N LYS A 192 -9.88 -21.43 16.53
CA LYS A 192 -10.57 -20.93 15.36
C LYS A 192 -9.57 -20.56 14.27
N PRO A 193 -9.83 -20.89 12.99
CA PRO A 193 -9.10 -20.28 11.88
C PRO A 193 -9.29 -18.76 11.89
N ARG A 194 -8.40 -18.06 11.18
CA ARG A 194 -8.37 -16.60 11.14
C ARG A 194 -8.44 -16.08 9.71
N PHE A 195 -9.38 -15.19 9.45
CA PHE A 195 -9.33 -14.34 8.26
C PHE A 195 -8.75 -12.98 8.64
N PHE A 196 -7.79 -12.51 7.86
CA PHE A 196 -7.13 -11.22 8.07
C PHE A 196 -7.43 -10.29 6.91
N LEU A 197 -7.96 -9.10 7.20
CA LEU A 197 -8.15 -8.02 6.25
C LEU A 197 -7.21 -6.88 6.61
N MET A 198 -6.52 -6.32 5.62
CA MET A 198 -5.82 -5.05 5.80
C MET A 198 -6.10 -4.06 4.69
N SER A 199 -5.86 -2.78 4.97
CA SER A 199 -6.15 -1.67 4.08
C SER A 199 -5.17 -0.51 4.30
N GLN A 200 -5.15 0.42 3.34
CA GLN A 200 -4.34 1.64 3.37
C GLN A 200 -2.85 1.39 3.64
N ILE A 201 -2.27 0.32 3.09
CA ILE A 201 -0.80 0.20 3.06
C ILE A 201 -0.21 1.29 2.13
N HIS A 202 -0.91 1.61 1.03
CA HIS A 202 -0.71 2.84 0.28
C HIS A 202 -1.68 3.91 0.76
N ALA A 203 -1.16 5.07 1.14
CA ALA A 203 -1.95 6.09 1.83
C ALA A 203 -3.04 6.75 0.96
N ARG A 204 -2.79 6.93 -0.35
CA ARG A 204 -3.72 7.58 -1.28
C ARG A 204 -4.95 6.74 -1.61
N GLU A 205 -4.98 5.46 -1.25
CA GLU A 205 -6.00 4.49 -1.69
C GLU A 205 -7.20 4.48 -0.73
N LEU A 206 -7.94 5.60 -0.71
CA LEU A 206 -8.90 5.92 0.35
C LEU A 206 -10.05 4.92 0.47
N THR A 207 -10.51 4.37 -0.67
CA THR A 207 -11.58 3.36 -0.75
C THR A 207 -11.31 2.14 0.14
N THR A 208 -10.04 1.75 0.32
CA THR A 208 -9.68 0.52 1.05
C THR A 208 -10.05 0.61 2.54
N GLY A 209 -9.71 1.73 3.19
CA GLY A 209 -10.08 1.97 4.60
C GLY A 209 -11.58 2.04 4.82
N GLU A 210 -12.33 2.54 3.82
CA GLU A 210 -13.80 2.60 3.86
C GLU A 210 -14.46 1.21 3.73
N MET A 211 -13.85 0.29 2.99
CA MET A 211 -14.30 -1.11 2.94
C MET A 211 -14.01 -1.85 4.25
N SER A 212 -12.85 -1.60 4.87
CA SER A 212 -12.53 -2.13 6.20
C SER A 212 -13.52 -1.63 7.27
N TRP A 213 -13.87 -0.34 7.25
CA TRP A 213 -14.89 0.23 8.13
C TRP A 213 -16.23 -0.51 7.99
N ARG A 214 -16.72 -0.64 6.75
CA ARG A 214 -18.00 -1.31 6.46
C ARG A 214 -17.98 -2.79 6.81
N TRP A 215 -16.83 -3.47 6.66
CA TRP A 215 -16.68 -4.85 7.09
C TRP A 215 -16.82 -5.02 8.60
N ILE A 216 -16.22 -4.13 9.39
CA ILE A 216 -16.38 -4.12 10.84
C ILE A 216 -17.85 -3.87 11.22
N ASP A 217 -18.53 -2.94 10.57
CA ASP A 217 -19.96 -2.66 10.79
C ASP A 217 -20.84 -3.85 10.42
N ALA A 218 -20.59 -4.50 9.28
CA ALA A 218 -21.34 -5.66 8.82
C ALA A 218 -21.22 -6.83 9.81
N LEU A 219 -20.01 -7.12 10.29
CA LEU A 219 -19.76 -8.17 11.27
C LEU A 219 -20.48 -7.89 12.59
N THR A 220 -20.25 -6.70 13.17
CA THR A 220 -20.79 -6.35 14.50
C THR A 220 -22.30 -6.19 14.51
N SER A 221 -22.87 -5.60 13.46
CA SER A 221 -24.33 -5.39 13.36
C SER A 221 -25.09 -6.62 12.86
N GLY A 222 -24.41 -7.52 12.13
CA GLY A 222 -24.95 -8.73 11.53
C GLY A 222 -24.97 -9.94 12.45
N TYR A 223 -24.12 -10.02 13.49
CA TYR A 223 -24.13 -11.14 14.43
C TYR A 223 -25.49 -11.30 15.13
N GLY A 224 -26.05 -12.50 15.09
CA GLY A 224 -27.38 -12.82 15.62
C GLY A 224 -28.55 -12.38 14.74
N LYS A 225 -28.29 -11.76 13.59
CA LYS A 225 -29.32 -11.32 12.61
C LYS A 225 -29.13 -11.96 11.25
N ASP A 226 -27.92 -11.92 10.72
CA ASP A 226 -27.55 -12.59 9.47
C ASP A 226 -26.98 -13.98 9.78
N SER A 227 -27.55 -15.02 9.17
CA SER A 227 -27.17 -16.40 9.46
C SER A 227 -25.77 -16.77 8.95
N ALA A 228 -25.30 -16.16 7.86
CA ALA A 228 -23.97 -16.41 7.32
C ALA A 228 -22.90 -15.74 8.18
N ILE A 229 -23.11 -14.49 8.59
CA ILE A 229 -22.21 -13.76 9.50
C ILE A 229 -22.20 -14.42 10.88
N THR A 230 -23.36 -14.82 11.41
CA THR A 230 -23.44 -15.50 12.71
C THR A 230 -22.64 -16.80 12.70
N LYS A 231 -22.85 -17.66 11.70
CA LYS A 231 -22.10 -18.90 11.55
C LYS A 231 -20.59 -18.64 11.39
N LEU A 232 -20.22 -17.64 10.59
CA LEU A 232 -18.82 -17.28 10.38
C LEU A 232 -18.16 -16.85 11.71
N MET A 233 -18.79 -15.95 12.45
CA MET A 233 -18.26 -15.43 13.72
C MET A 233 -18.25 -16.47 14.85
N ASP A 234 -19.12 -17.47 14.80
CA ASP A 234 -19.08 -18.59 15.75
C ASP A 234 -17.86 -19.49 15.53
N THR A 235 -17.32 -19.56 14.29
CA THR A 235 -16.27 -20.52 13.93
C THR A 235 -14.92 -19.90 13.55
N THR A 236 -14.86 -18.60 13.26
CA THR A 236 -13.68 -17.93 12.69
C THR A 236 -13.38 -16.63 13.45
N GLU A 237 -12.11 -16.30 13.62
CA GLU A 237 -11.68 -14.98 14.07
C GLU A 237 -11.46 -14.05 12.87
N MET A 238 -12.09 -12.88 12.92
CA MET A 238 -11.97 -11.85 11.89
C MET A 238 -11.01 -10.77 12.38
N TRP A 239 -9.80 -10.73 11.84
CA TRP A 239 -8.81 -9.71 12.13
C TRP A 239 -8.83 -8.63 11.06
N VAL A 240 -8.85 -7.36 11.46
CA VAL A 240 -8.87 -6.21 10.56
C VAL A 240 -7.83 -5.18 11.00
N VAL A 241 -6.94 -4.80 10.08
CA VAL A 241 -6.07 -3.62 10.17
C VAL A 241 -6.62 -2.59 9.17
N PRO A 242 -7.45 -1.62 9.62
CA PRO A 242 -8.09 -0.68 8.69
C PRO A 242 -7.09 0.32 8.08
N ASP A 243 -5.95 0.52 8.74
CA ASP A 243 -4.91 1.44 8.31
C ASP A 243 -3.52 0.92 8.69
N ALA A 244 -2.79 0.44 7.69
CA ALA A 244 -1.42 -0.06 7.82
C ALA A 244 -0.35 1.04 7.64
N ASN A 245 -0.71 2.23 7.14
CA ASN A 245 0.18 3.36 6.89
C ASN A 245 -0.40 4.67 7.44
N PRO A 246 -0.63 4.78 8.75
CA PRO A 246 -1.41 5.88 9.30
C PRO A 246 -0.69 7.23 9.23
N ASP A 247 0.65 7.24 9.20
CA ASP A 247 1.40 8.47 9.00
C ASP A 247 1.22 9.00 7.57
N GLY A 248 1.27 8.13 6.55
CA GLY A 248 1.01 8.49 5.17
C GLY A 248 -0.45 8.95 4.98
N VAL A 249 -1.42 8.26 5.57
CA VAL A 249 -2.84 8.63 5.47
C VAL A 249 -3.12 9.98 6.13
N ASP A 250 -2.48 10.28 7.27
CA ASP A 250 -2.55 11.62 7.87
C ASP A 250 -2.00 12.71 6.91
N MET A 251 -0.97 12.40 6.09
CA MET A 251 -0.47 13.32 5.05
C MET A 251 -1.47 13.54 3.93
N VAL A 252 -2.15 12.48 3.48
CA VAL A 252 -3.21 12.55 2.46
C VAL A 252 -4.36 13.42 2.96
N ALA A 253 -4.87 13.13 4.16
CA ALA A 253 -6.00 13.82 4.77
C ALA A 253 -5.72 15.29 5.10
N ALA A 254 -4.45 15.67 5.30
CA ALA A 254 -4.07 17.08 5.48
C ALA A 254 -4.40 17.97 4.27
N GLY A 255 -4.61 17.38 3.08
CA GLY A 255 -5.09 18.10 1.89
C GLY A 255 -6.57 18.51 1.93
N GLY A 256 -7.35 18.03 2.91
CA GLY A 256 -8.77 18.36 3.06
C GLY A 256 -9.60 17.91 1.85
N ASN A 257 -10.28 18.84 1.18
CA ASN A 257 -11.11 18.56 -0.02
C ASN A 257 -10.28 18.42 -1.32
N ASN A 258 -8.95 18.45 -1.23
CA ASN A 258 -8.06 18.15 -2.34
C ASN A 258 -6.90 17.33 -1.79
N PRO A 259 -7.10 16.03 -1.52
CA PRO A 259 -6.12 15.20 -0.85
C PRO A 259 -4.74 15.26 -1.52
N VAL A 260 -3.70 15.12 -0.70
CA VAL A 260 -2.34 14.92 -1.19
C VAL A 260 -2.26 13.49 -1.73
N LEU A 261 -1.62 13.24 -2.88
CA LEU A 261 -1.56 11.90 -3.47
C LEU A 261 -0.36 11.09 -2.97
N GLN A 262 -0.08 11.17 -1.65
CA GLN A 262 0.98 10.42 -0.99
C GLN A 262 0.66 8.92 -1.01
N ARG A 263 1.59 8.10 -1.51
CA ARG A 263 1.50 6.64 -1.54
C ARG A 263 2.25 6.03 -0.36
N LYS A 264 3.52 6.43 -0.19
CA LYS A 264 4.49 5.83 0.74
C LYS A 264 4.23 6.24 2.19
N ASN A 265 4.97 5.63 3.13
CA ASN A 265 4.96 6.06 4.54
C ASN A 265 5.61 7.45 4.73
N ALA A 266 5.83 7.84 5.98
CA ALA A 266 6.44 9.13 6.33
C ALA A 266 7.94 9.03 6.69
N ASP A 267 8.65 7.97 6.31
CA ASP A 267 10.09 7.87 6.54
C ASP A 267 10.88 8.86 5.67
N ASP A 268 11.36 9.93 6.29
CA ASP A 268 12.19 10.97 5.68
C ASP A 268 13.70 10.79 5.95
N SER A 269 14.12 9.64 6.48
CA SER A 269 15.53 9.31 6.73
C SER A 269 16.33 9.14 5.44
N HIS A 270 15.65 8.74 4.36
CA HIS A 270 16.19 8.64 3.02
C HIS A 270 15.44 9.62 2.10
N GLY A 271 16.18 10.31 1.22
CA GLY A 271 15.54 11.22 0.25
C GLY A 271 15.10 12.55 0.84
N SER A 272 15.95 13.23 1.62
CA SER A 272 15.67 14.57 2.20
C SER A 272 15.36 15.70 1.19
N ARG A 273 15.48 15.42 -0.12
CA ARG A 273 15.11 16.33 -1.22
C ARG A 273 13.84 15.90 -1.96
N CYS A 274 13.21 14.82 -1.55
CA CYS A 274 11.98 14.33 -2.16
C CYS A 274 10.80 15.20 -1.75
N GLY A 275 9.79 15.25 -2.64
CA GLY A 275 8.58 16.01 -2.39
C GLY A 275 7.56 15.27 -1.54
N VAL A 276 6.34 15.81 -1.56
CA VAL A 276 5.12 15.12 -1.16
C VAL A 276 4.12 15.41 -2.28
N SER A 277 4.10 14.55 -3.30
CA SER A 277 3.32 14.73 -4.53
C SER A 277 3.04 13.39 -5.19
N ALA A 278 2.12 13.32 -6.15
CA ALA A 278 1.81 12.08 -6.86
C ALA A 278 3.05 11.35 -7.44
N TYR A 279 4.07 12.07 -7.89
CA TYR A 279 5.20 11.52 -8.66
C TYR A 279 6.58 11.72 -8.01
N SER A 280 6.65 12.31 -6.82
CA SER A 280 7.89 12.46 -6.05
C SER A 280 7.57 12.55 -4.57
N GLN A 281 8.03 11.56 -3.79
CA GLN A 281 7.63 11.40 -2.39
C GLN A 281 8.80 11.01 -1.50
N ILE A 282 8.82 11.58 -0.29
CA ILE A 282 9.48 10.97 0.87
C ILE A 282 8.83 9.62 1.21
N GLY A 283 9.48 8.83 2.07
CA GLY A 283 8.96 7.55 2.53
C GLY A 283 9.46 6.36 1.72
N VAL A 284 9.03 5.19 2.18
CA VAL A 284 9.24 3.88 1.56
C VAL A 284 7.88 3.30 1.17
N ASP A 285 7.85 2.61 0.02
CA ASP A 285 6.68 1.85 -0.39
C ASP A 285 6.63 0.57 0.46
N LEU A 286 5.68 0.56 1.40
CA LEU A 286 5.50 -0.55 2.35
C LEU A 286 5.17 -1.87 1.64
N ASN A 287 4.56 -1.83 0.45
CA ASN A 287 4.29 -3.02 -0.37
C ASN A 287 5.41 -3.32 -1.39
N ARG A 288 6.61 -2.77 -1.15
CA ARG A 288 7.89 -3.18 -1.74
C ARG A 288 8.94 -3.52 -0.68
N ASN A 289 8.57 -3.49 0.60
CA ASN A 289 9.51 -3.60 1.71
C ASN A 289 9.45 -4.96 2.42
N ALA A 290 8.48 -5.83 2.15
CA ALA A 290 8.36 -7.09 2.89
C ALA A 290 9.57 -8.02 2.69
N GLY A 291 9.84 -8.86 3.69
CA GLY A 291 10.98 -9.80 3.75
C GLY A 291 10.95 -11.00 2.78
N THR A 292 10.42 -10.84 1.56
CA THR A 292 10.35 -11.88 0.53
C THR A 292 10.69 -11.30 -0.85
N HIS A 293 11.52 -12.02 -1.60
CA HIS A 293 11.95 -11.65 -2.96
C HIS A 293 12.37 -10.18 -3.13
N TRP A 294 12.79 -9.51 -2.06
CA TRP A 294 12.93 -8.06 -2.00
C TRP A 294 13.94 -7.53 -3.03
N ASP A 295 13.62 -6.38 -3.63
CA ASP A 295 14.48 -5.68 -4.59
C ASP A 295 14.82 -6.48 -5.86
N THR A 296 13.86 -7.27 -6.37
CA THR A 296 14.07 -8.11 -7.58
C THR A 296 13.30 -7.63 -8.81
N SER A 297 12.07 -7.13 -8.65
CA SER A 297 11.22 -6.66 -9.73
C SER A 297 10.23 -5.59 -9.27
N GLY A 298 9.85 -4.67 -10.16
CA GLY A 298 8.80 -3.67 -9.91
C GLY A 298 9.08 -2.70 -8.76
N THR A 299 10.35 -2.47 -8.44
CA THR A 299 10.85 -1.69 -7.30
C THR A 299 11.93 -0.71 -7.76
N SER A 300 12.21 0.31 -6.97
CA SER A 300 13.21 1.33 -7.26
C SER A 300 14.20 1.49 -6.11
N GLY A 301 15.47 1.72 -6.45
CA GLY A 301 16.50 2.13 -5.48
C GLY A 301 16.56 3.65 -5.26
N ALA A 302 15.77 4.43 -5.98
CA ALA A 302 15.77 5.89 -5.89
C ALA A 302 14.78 6.38 -4.80
N PRO A 303 15.23 7.07 -3.74
CA PRO A 303 14.36 7.41 -2.61
C PRO A 303 13.12 8.24 -2.92
N CYS A 304 13.12 9.01 -4.02
CA CYS A 304 11.99 9.85 -4.39
C CYS A 304 10.94 9.13 -5.24
N ASP A 305 11.26 7.92 -5.72
CA ASP A 305 10.40 7.10 -6.54
C ASP A 305 9.22 6.54 -5.72
N GLN A 306 8.09 6.31 -6.39
CA GLN A 306 6.87 5.79 -5.79
C GLN A 306 7.03 4.36 -5.30
N THR A 307 7.88 3.58 -5.95
CA THR A 307 8.15 2.17 -5.65
C THR A 307 9.48 1.99 -4.93
N TYR A 308 9.98 3.02 -4.23
CA TYR A 308 11.20 2.91 -3.44
C TYR A 308 11.01 1.87 -2.31
N GLY A 309 11.67 0.71 -2.43
CA GLY A 309 11.50 -0.42 -1.51
C GLY A 309 12.25 -0.31 -0.19
N GLY A 310 12.91 0.82 0.08
CA GLY A 310 13.65 1.08 1.31
C GLY A 310 15.14 0.73 1.21
N PRO A 311 15.92 0.95 2.29
CA PRO A 311 17.35 0.63 2.31
C PRO A 311 17.65 -0.88 2.49
N ALA A 312 16.67 -1.67 2.95
CA ALA A 312 16.73 -3.12 3.11
C ALA A 312 15.30 -3.67 3.21
N SER A 313 15.11 -4.98 3.03
CA SER A 313 13.82 -5.62 3.36
C SER A 313 13.49 -5.50 4.85
N ASP A 314 12.21 -5.36 5.20
CA ASP A 314 11.69 -5.22 6.55
C ASP A 314 12.41 -4.11 7.33
N SER A 315 12.65 -2.98 6.66
CA SER A 315 13.30 -1.81 7.26
C SER A 315 12.31 -0.84 7.89
N GLU A 316 11.05 -0.85 7.45
CA GLU A 316 10.06 0.12 7.90
C GLU A 316 9.38 -0.32 9.20
N ALA A 317 9.14 0.66 10.07
CA ALA A 317 8.49 0.46 11.36
C ALA A 317 7.13 -0.25 11.23
N GLU A 318 6.37 0.13 10.21
CA GLU A 318 5.06 -0.43 9.88
C GLU A 318 5.17 -1.89 9.38
N ASN A 319 6.10 -2.18 8.47
CA ASN A 319 6.35 -3.54 7.96
C ASN A 319 6.77 -4.48 9.09
N THR A 320 7.75 -4.08 9.91
CA THR A 320 8.24 -4.94 11.01
C THR A 320 7.14 -5.25 12.01
N ALA A 321 6.32 -4.25 12.36
CA ALA A 321 5.19 -4.47 13.25
C ALA A 321 4.15 -5.41 12.63
N LEU A 322 3.82 -5.24 11.34
CA LEU A 322 2.84 -6.06 10.64
C LEU A 322 3.30 -7.51 10.46
N GLU A 323 4.55 -7.73 10.03
CA GLU A 323 5.13 -9.07 9.91
C GLU A 323 5.17 -9.77 11.28
N ASN A 324 5.49 -9.05 12.36
CA ASN A 324 5.43 -9.60 13.72
C ASN A 324 4.01 -9.98 14.13
N LEU A 325 3.02 -9.13 13.84
CA LEU A 325 1.61 -9.46 14.08
C LEU A 325 1.23 -10.76 13.35
N PHE A 326 1.59 -10.91 12.07
CA PHE A 326 1.31 -12.15 11.33
C PHE A 326 2.00 -13.38 11.96
N ARG A 327 3.27 -13.27 12.39
CA ARG A 327 3.97 -14.36 13.09
C ARG A 327 3.33 -14.73 14.42
N GLU A 328 2.76 -13.75 15.12
CA GLU A 328 2.01 -13.97 16.36
C GLU A 328 0.63 -14.57 16.10
N LEU A 329 0.04 -14.32 14.93
CA LEU A 329 -1.30 -14.82 14.59
C LEU A 329 -1.29 -16.17 13.87
N TYR A 330 -0.22 -16.53 13.18
CA TYR A 330 -0.21 -17.70 12.31
C TYR A 330 1.04 -18.55 12.49
N PRO A 331 0.90 -19.89 12.54
CA PRO A 331 2.05 -20.76 12.55
C PRO A 331 2.69 -20.79 11.16
N ALA A 332 4.02 -20.84 11.11
CA ALA A 332 4.75 -21.04 9.86
C ALA A 332 4.64 -22.51 9.42
N VAL A 333 3.65 -22.82 8.56
CA VAL A 333 3.35 -24.20 8.14
C VAL A 333 3.92 -24.57 6.77
N ARG A 334 4.31 -23.58 5.96
CA ARG A 334 5.06 -23.81 4.73
C ARG A 334 6.54 -24.00 5.05
N THR A 335 7.01 -25.24 5.05
CA THR A 335 8.38 -25.61 5.46
C THR A 335 9.31 -25.97 4.30
N GLY A 336 8.79 -26.12 3.09
CA GLY A 336 9.59 -26.41 1.91
C GLY A 336 10.39 -25.20 1.44
N THR A 337 11.63 -25.42 1.04
CA THR A 337 12.52 -24.39 0.51
C THR A 337 12.36 -24.30 -1.01
N GLY A 338 11.73 -23.25 -1.52
CA GLY A 338 11.59 -22.98 -2.97
C GLY A 338 10.17 -22.60 -3.37
N ASP A 339 10.04 -21.81 -4.43
CA ASP A 339 8.82 -21.06 -4.75
C ASP A 339 7.62 -21.95 -5.09
N SER A 340 7.88 -23.12 -5.67
CA SER A 340 6.86 -24.14 -5.97
C SER A 340 6.59 -25.13 -4.83
N ALA A 341 7.22 -24.98 -3.66
CA ALA A 341 6.88 -25.78 -2.49
C ALA A 341 5.49 -25.37 -1.96
N PRO A 342 4.55 -26.32 -1.80
CA PRO A 342 3.22 -26.01 -1.30
C PRO A 342 3.22 -25.85 0.22
N ALA A 343 2.35 -24.98 0.71
CA ALA A 343 1.80 -25.10 2.05
C ALA A 343 0.95 -26.38 2.15
N PRO A 344 0.92 -27.04 3.34
CA PRO A 344 0.15 -28.26 3.53
C PRO A 344 -1.35 -28.01 3.33
N SER A 345 -2.09 -29.02 2.86
CA SER A 345 -3.56 -28.92 2.69
C SER A 345 -4.32 -28.65 3.99
N THR A 346 -3.69 -28.92 5.14
CA THR A 346 -4.20 -28.62 6.49
C THR A 346 -3.91 -27.20 6.96
N ALA A 347 -3.18 -26.39 6.17
CA ALA A 347 -2.95 -24.99 6.50
C ALA A 347 -4.29 -24.27 6.65
N LYS A 348 -4.36 -23.39 7.65
CA LYS A 348 -5.53 -22.59 7.97
C LYS A 348 -5.15 -21.13 7.87
N GLY A 349 -6.13 -20.31 7.54
CA GLY A 349 -6.01 -18.87 7.48
C GLY A 349 -6.01 -18.35 6.05
N MET A 350 -6.61 -17.18 5.90
CA MET A 350 -6.61 -16.43 4.66
C MET A 350 -6.38 -14.96 4.96
N MET A 351 -5.63 -14.28 4.09
CA MET A 351 -5.36 -12.86 4.19
C MET A 351 -5.79 -12.17 2.89
N ILE A 352 -6.43 -11.01 3.04
CA ILE A 352 -6.69 -10.07 1.95
C ILE A 352 -6.06 -8.73 2.31
N THR A 353 -5.20 -8.21 1.44
CA THR A 353 -4.79 -6.80 1.44
C THR A 353 -5.62 -6.05 0.39
N LEU A 354 -6.34 -5.02 0.82
CA LEU A 354 -7.12 -4.17 -0.09
C LEU A 354 -6.26 -3.04 -0.60
N HIS A 355 -6.29 -2.86 -1.92
CA HIS A 355 -5.64 -1.80 -2.67
C HIS A 355 -6.65 -1.12 -3.62
N SER A 356 -6.27 -0.01 -4.24
CA SER A 356 -7.01 0.58 -5.36
C SER A 356 -6.08 1.46 -6.22
N ASP A 357 -6.20 1.53 -7.55
CA ASP A 357 -7.30 1.03 -8.37
C ASP A 357 -6.85 0.05 -9.45
N ALA A 358 -7.61 -1.02 -9.71
CA ALA A 358 -7.39 -1.85 -10.92
C ALA A 358 -8.56 -2.77 -11.30
N SER A 359 -9.48 -3.06 -10.38
CA SER A 359 -10.53 -4.09 -10.55
C SER A 359 -9.96 -5.49 -10.72
N MET A 360 -9.09 -5.91 -9.79
CA MET A 360 -8.37 -7.18 -9.86
C MET A 360 -8.40 -7.94 -8.52
N VAL A 361 -8.32 -9.27 -8.60
CA VAL A 361 -8.08 -10.18 -7.49
C VAL A 361 -6.77 -10.92 -7.78
N LEU A 362 -5.70 -10.46 -7.14
CA LEU A 362 -4.36 -10.99 -7.30
C LEU A 362 -4.03 -12.03 -6.24
N PHE A 363 -3.05 -12.89 -6.54
CA PHE A 363 -2.48 -13.84 -5.60
C PHE A 363 -1.02 -14.15 -5.93
N PRO A 364 -0.24 -14.69 -4.99
CA PRO A 364 1.17 -15.01 -5.19
C PRO A 364 1.46 -15.95 -6.37
N TRP A 365 2.61 -15.82 -7.03
CA TRP A 365 3.68 -14.86 -6.77
C TRP A 365 3.49 -13.55 -7.53
N GLU A 366 3.75 -12.43 -6.86
CA GLU A 366 3.78 -11.11 -7.48
C GLU A 366 5.11 -10.84 -8.20
N TYR A 367 6.24 -11.33 -7.65
CA TYR A 367 7.58 -10.94 -8.12
C TYR A 367 7.94 -11.48 -9.52
N ASP A 368 7.38 -12.61 -9.94
CA ASP A 368 7.65 -13.24 -11.23
C ASP A 368 6.45 -14.07 -11.73
N SER A 369 5.79 -13.58 -12.78
CA SER A 369 4.69 -14.28 -13.48
C SER A 369 4.99 -15.68 -14.02
N THR A 370 6.27 -16.05 -14.15
CA THR A 370 6.69 -17.35 -14.69
C THR A 370 6.87 -18.39 -13.59
N VAL A 371 6.80 -17.96 -12.33
CA VAL A 371 6.92 -18.81 -11.16
C VAL A 371 5.56 -18.98 -10.50
N HIS A 372 5.18 -20.23 -10.29
CA HIS A 372 3.92 -20.58 -9.64
C HIS A 372 4.16 -21.21 -8.28
N THR A 373 3.28 -20.85 -7.35
CA THR A 373 3.25 -21.45 -6.02
C THR A 373 2.90 -22.93 -6.11
N GLY A 374 3.30 -23.72 -5.10
CA GLY A 374 2.84 -25.10 -4.99
C GLY A 374 1.32 -25.24 -4.77
N ASN A 375 0.63 -24.15 -4.43
CA ASN A 375 -0.81 -24.08 -4.22
C ASN A 375 -1.56 -23.30 -5.33
N ASP A 376 -0.94 -23.02 -6.48
CA ASP A 376 -1.49 -22.14 -7.54
C ASP A 376 -2.93 -22.50 -7.91
N ALA A 377 -3.20 -23.79 -8.19
CA ALA A 377 -4.54 -24.22 -8.59
C ALA A 377 -5.63 -23.88 -7.55
N ALA A 378 -5.33 -23.97 -6.25
CA ALA A 378 -6.28 -23.64 -5.19
C ALA A 378 -6.44 -22.12 -5.03
N LEU A 379 -5.33 -21.37 -5.03
CA LEU A 379 -5.35 -19.91 -4.96
C LEU A 379 -6.09 -19.31 -6.16
N ARG A 380 -5.79 -19.80 -7.36
CA ARG A 380 -6.44 -19.37 -8.61
C ARG A 380 -7.93 -19.68 -8.62
N ALA A 381 -8.37 -20.81 -8.07
CA ALA A 381 -9.80 -21.13 -7.95
C ALA A 381 -10.53 -20.18 -6.97
N LEU A 382 -9.93 -19.88 -5.82
CA LEU A 382 -10.44 -18.90 -4.86
C LEU A 382 -10.51 -17.50 -5.48
N ALA A 383 -9.45 -17.07 -6.16
CA ALA A 383 -9.37 -15.78 -6.85
C ALA A 383 -10.41 -15.68 -7.98
N ALA A 384 -10.61 -16.74 -8.75
CA ALA A 384 -11.63 -16.81 -9.79
C ALA A 384 -13.04 -16.63 -9.22
N HIS A 385 -13.34 -17.26 -8.08
CA HIS A 385 -14.64 -17.12 -7.43
C HIS A 385 -14.83 -15.70 -6.88
N MET A 386 -13.84 -15.14 -6.19
CA MET A 386 -13.90 -13.75 -5.74
C MET A 386 -14.05 -12.78 -6.91
N GLY A 387 -13.32 -12.99 -8.01
CA GLY A 387 -13.45 -12.23 -9.25
C GLY A 387 -14.85 -12.31 -9.85
N SER A 388 -15.50 -13.47 -9.79
CA SER A 388 -16.90 -13.62 -10.26
C SER A 388 -17.91 -12.84 -9.41
N LEU A 389 -17.64 -12.67 -8.11
CA LEU A 389 -18.51 -11.92 -7.19
C LEU A 389 -18.35 -10.41 -7.37
N THR A 390 -17.12 -9.94 -7.56
CA THR A 390 -16.80 -8.51 -7.73
C THR A 390 -17.01 -8.03 -9.18
N GLY A 391 -16.93 -8.95 -10.14
CA GLY A 391 -16.79 -8.64 -11.57
C GLY A 391 -15.37 -8.18 -11.92
N TYR A 392 -14.35 -8.64 -11.19
CA TYR A 392 -12.95 -8.29 -11.36
C TYR A 392 -12.17 -9.38 -12.09
N GLN A 393 -11.08 -8.98 -12.74
CA GLN A 393 -10.11 -9.93 -13.31
C GLN A 393 -9.36 -10.63 -12.17
N TYR A 394 -8.79 -11.80 -12.44
CA TYR A 394 -8.00 -12.54 -11.46
C TYR A 394 -6.77 -13.18 -12.11
N GLY A 395 -5.71 -13.33 -11.33
CA GLY A 395 -4.43 -13.87 -11.80
C GLY A 395 -3.29 -13.48 -10.87
N GLN A 396 -2.09 -13.97 -11.13
CA GLN A 396 -0.90 -13.43 -10.48
C GLN A 396 -0.66 -11.98 -10.93
N ALA A 397 -0.02 -11.14 -10.11
CA ALA A 397 0.22 -9.74 -10.46
C ALA A 397 0.91 -9.60 -11.83
N GLY A 398 1.97 -10.38 -12.08
CA GLY A 398 2.65 -10.36 -13.37
C GLY A 398 1.86 -10.91 -14.56
N GLU A 399 0.76 -11.66 -14.35
CA GLU A 399 -0.10 -12.16 -15.43
C GLU A 399 -1.03 -11.06 -15.96
N ILE A 400 -1.59 -10.23 -15.07
CA ILE A 400 -2.67 -9.29 -15.40
C ILE A 400 -2.41 -7.83 -15.03
N LEU A 401 -1.32 -7.55 -14.32
CA LEU A 401 -0.90 -6.21 -13.88
C LEU A 401 0.55 -5.91 -14.31
N TYR A 402 1.54 -6.26 -13.48
CA TYR A 402 2.98 -6.22 -13.70
C TYR A 402 3.68 -6.95 -12.54
N ASN A 403 4.94 -7.38 -12.73
CA ASN A 403 5.71 -8.01 -11.67
C ASN A 403 6.06 -7.00 -10.55
N ALA A 404 5.90 -7.39 -9.29
CA ALA A 404 6.23 -6.57 -8.13
C ALA A 404 6.81 -7.43 -7.01
N SER A 405 7.91 -6.98 -6.41
CA SER A 405 8.59 -7.71 -5.35
C SER A 405 8.47 -7.01 -3.99
N GLY A 406 8.60 -7.77 -2.90
CA GLY A 406 8.46 -7.24 -1.54
C GLY A 406 7.01 -6.94 -1.12
N GLY A 407 6.04 -7.61 -1.77
CA GLY A 407 4.62 -7.55 -1.45
C GLY A 407 4.24 -8.32 -0.18
N THR A 408 3.20 -7.85 0.50
CA THR A 408 2.75 -8.45 1.78
C THR A 408 2.11 -9.83 1.59
N ASP A 409 1.36 -10.01 0.50
CA ASP A 409 0.67 -11.27 0.18
C ASP A 409 1.66 -12.38 -0.23
N ASP A 410 2.68 -12.05 -1.03
CA ASP A 410 3.83 -12.91 -1.28
C ASP A 410 4.49 -13.33 0.03
N TRP A 411 4.68 -12.38 0.97
CA TRP A 411 5.37 -12.66 2.22
C TRP A 411 4.57 -13.59 3.14
N THR A 412 3.26 -13.37 3.28
CA THR A 412 2.40 -14.22 4.11
C THR A 412 2.27 -15.62 3.53
N TYR A 413 2.24 -15.77 2.20
CA TYR A 413 2.32 -17.08 1.57
C TYR A 413 3.70 -17.72 1.78
N ASP A 414 4.79 -16.99 1.49
CA ASP A 414 6.16 -17.51 1.55
C ASP A 414 6.52 -17.99 2.96
N LYS A 415 6.37 -17.11 3.96
CA LYS A 415 6.88 -17.35 5.31
C LYS A 415 5.92 -18.19 6.16
N LEU A 416 4.62 -18.09 5.90
CA LEU A 416 3.61 -18.69 6.78
C LEU A 416 2.78 -19.78 6.09
N GLY A 417 2.67 -19.76 4.76
CA GLY A 417 1.80 -20.65 4.00
C GLY A 417 0.34 -20.21 3.99
N LEU A 418 0.06 -18.93 4.28
CA LEU A 418 -1.30 -18.38 4.27
C LEU A 418 -1.83 -18.28 2.84
N ALA A 419 -3.12 -18.60 2.66
CA ALA A 419 -3.79 -18.27 1.40
C ALA A 419 -3.93 -16.75 1.34
N SER A 420 -3.20 -16.11 0.44
CA SER A 420 -2.99 -14.66 0.46
C SER A 420 -3.45 -14.06 -0.86
N PHE A 421 -4.13 -12.92 -0.79
CA PHE A 421 -4.69 -12.23 -1.94
C PHE A 421 -4.55 -10.72 -1.80
N THR A 422 -4.35 -10.06 -2.92
CA THR A 422 -4.51 -8.61 -3.06
C THR A 422 -5.80 -8.34 -3.83
N ILE A 423 -6.70 -7.51 -3.31
CA ILE A 423 -7.86 -7.03 -4.09
C ILE A 423 -7.64 -5.57 -4.45
N GLU A 424 -7.47 -5.31 -5.73
CA GLU A 424 -7.42 -3.97 -6.32
C GLU A 424 -8.83 -3.50 -6.63
N ILE A 425 -9.41 -2.68 -5.75
CA ILE A 425 -10.76 -2.15 -5.89
C ILE A 425 -10.79 -1.12 -7.02
N GLY A 426 -11.71 -1.24 -7.98
CA GLY A 426 -11.77 -0.28 -9.07
C GLY A 426 -13.08 -0.28 -9.85
N ASP A 427 -13.17 0.66 -10.78
CA ASP A 427 -14.33 0.84 -11.64
C ASP A 427 -14.30 -0.07 -12.88
N SER A 428 -14.65 -1.34 -12.70
CA SER A 428 -14.70 -2.30 -13.81
C SER A 428 -15.78 -2.02 -14.87
N ASN A 429 -16.72 -1.13 -14.59
CA ASN A 429 -17.88 -0.86 -15.44
C ASN A 429 -17.89 0.56 -16.02
N GLY A 430 -16.92 1.41 -15.67
CA GLY A 430 -16.82 2.79 -16.14
C GLY A 430 -17.98 3.68 -15.68
N VAL A 431 -18.46 3.50 -14.44
CA VAL A 431 -19.55 4.30 -13.86
C VAL A 431 -19.10 5.64 -13.25
N GLY A 432 -17.80 5.95 -13.29
CA GLY A 432 -17.22 7.18 -12.74
C GLY A 432 -16.78 7.04 -11.29
N CYS A 433 -16.43 5.82 -10.86
CA CYS A 433 -15.86 5.52 -9.56
C CYS A 433 -14.37 5.14 -9.67
N ASP A 434 -13.66 5.71 -10.65
CA ASP A 434 -12.26 5.39 -10.92
C ASP A 434 -11.27 6.26 -10.14
N GLY A 435 -10.01 5.81 -10.07
CA GLY A 435 -8.92 6.51 -9.39
C GLY A 435 -8.85 6.26 -7.89
N PHE A 436 -7.95 7.00 -7.25
CA PHE A 436 -7.65 6.87 -5.81
C PHE A 436 -8.62 7.64 -4.90
N THR A 437 -9.30 8.66 -5.44
CA THR A 437 -10.22 9.56 -4.72
C THR A 437 -11.59 9.66 -5.44
N PRO A 438 -12.28 8.53 -5.69
CA PRO A 438 -13.61 8.58 -6.29
C PRO A 438 -14.62 9.30 -5.37
N PRO A 439 -15.77 9.77 -5.87
CA PRO A 439 -16.79 10.37 -5.01
C PRO A 439 -17.18 9.44 -3.85
N TYR A 440 -17.29 9.97 -2.63
CA TYR A 440 -17.60 9.16 -1.45
C TYR A 440 -18.90 8.34 -1.59
N SER A 441 -19.87 8.80 -2.39
CA SER A 441 -21.08 8.03 -2.69
C SER A 441 -20.80 6.67 -3.34
N CYS A 442 -19.70 6.51 -4.07
CA CYS A 442 -19.28 5.24 -4.67
C CYS A 442 -19.03 4.15 -3.63
N GLN A 443 -18.66 4.51 -2.40
CA GLN A 443 -18.37 3.54 -1.35
C GLN A 443 -19.60 2.68 -1.03
N ASP A 444 -20.76 3.30 -0.90
CA ASP A 444 -22.03 2.61 -0.63
C ASP A 444 -22.70 2.07 -1.89
N SER A 445 -22.76 2.89 -2.94
CA SER A 445 -23.58 2.56 -4.11
C SER A 445 -22.93 1.58 -5.06
N TYR A 446 -21.60 1.41 -4.99
CA TYR A 446 -20.85 0.67 -6.00
C TYR A 446 -19.85 -0.33 -5.41
N PHE A 447 -18.94 0.11 -4.54
CA PHE A 447 -17.87 -0.76 -4.05
C PHE A 447 -18.33 -1.75 -3.00
N TRP A 448 -19.04 -1.30 -1.96
CA TRP A 448 -19.48 -2.19 -0.88
C TRP A 448 -20.29 -3.40 -1.37
N PRO A 449 -21.30 -3.26 -2.26
CA PRO A 449 -22.05 -4.40 -2.79
C PRO A 449 -21.21 -5.43 -3.56
N LYS A 450 -20.04 -5.05 -4.06
CA LYS A 450 -19.10 -5.93 -4.76
C LYS A 450 -18.11 -6.60 -3.80
N ILE A 451 -17.60 -5.83 -2.84
CA ILE A 451 -16.52 -6.26 -1.94
C ILE A 451 -17.05 -7.13 -0.81
N GLU A 452 -18.21 -6.81 -0.23
CA GLU A 452 -18.78 -7.57 0.89
C GLU A 452 -18.95 -9.07 0.57
N PRO A 453 -19.54 -9.49 -0.57
CA PRO A 453 -19.67 -10.91 -0.89
C PRO A 453 -18.31 -11.62 -1.05
N ALA A 454 -17.30 -10.94 -1.60
CA ALA A 454 -15.97 -11.50 -1.78
C ALA A 454 -15.24 -11.69 -0.44
N LEU A 455 -15.33 -10.71 0.47
CA LEU A 455 -14.78 -10.83 1.83
C LEU A 455 -15.48 -11.95 2.61
N LEU A 456 -16.81 -12.04 2.51
CA LEU A 456 -17.56 -13.10 3.16
C LEU A 456 -17.16 -14.49 2.63
N TYR A 457 -17.02 -14.64 1.31
CA TYR A 457 -16.56 -15.88 0.69
C TYR A 457 -15.16 -16.27 1.18
N ALA A 458 -14.22 -15.33 1.16
CA ALA A 458 -12.85 -15.54 1.59
C ALA A 458 -12.77 -15.97 3.07
N ALA A 459 -13.50 -15.27 3.93
CA ALA A 459 -13.57 -15.56 5.36
C ALA A 459 -14.16 -16.96 5.65
N GLN A 460 -15.16 -17.39 4.90
CA GLN A 460 -15.75 -18.74 5.01
C GLN A 460 -14.76 -19.85 4.63
N HIS A 461 -13.80 -19.56 3.73
CA HIS A 461 -12.81 -20.54 3.25
C HIS A 461 -11.51 -20.55 4.08
N ALA A 462 -11.34 -19.62 5.03
CA ALA A 462 -10.16 -19.56 5.89
C ALA A 462 -9.90 -20.84 6.72
N THR A 463 -10.90 -21.71 6.92
CA THR A 463 -10.73 -22.97 7.64
C THR A 463 -9.84 -23.97 6.92
N ALA A 464 -9.90 -24.01 5.59
CA ALA A 464 -9.21 -25.02 4.78
C ALA A 464 -9.02 -24.53 3.32
N PRO A 465 -8.31 -23.41 3.10
CA PRO A 465 -8.27 -22.72 1.81
C PRO A 465 -7.67 -23.56 0.67
N TYR A 466 -6.80 -24.52 0.97
CA TYR A 466 -6.17 -25.39 -0.04
C TYR A 466 -6.90 -26.72 -0.28
N THR A 467 -8.06 -26.92 0.35
CA THR A 467 -8.86 -28.15 0.18
C THR A 467 -9.97 -28.00 -0.84
N THR A 468 -10.11 -26.83 -1.46
CA THR A 468 -11.09 -26.59 -2.51
C THR A 468 -10.87 -27.58 -3.65
N THR A 469 -11.70 -28.62 -3.68
CA THR A 469 -11.81 -29.56 -4.77
C THR A 469 -12.07 -28.78 -6.05
N SER A 470 -11.32 -29.10 -7.10
CA SER A 470 -11.64 -28.67 -8.46
C SER A 470 -13.11 -29.00 -8.78
N ALA A 471 -13.99 -28.02 -8.73
CA ALA A 471 -15.37 -28.08 -9.20
C ALA A 471 -15.82 -26.62 -9.43
N ALA A 472 -16.24 -26.17 -10.60
CA ALA A 472 -16.68 -26.87 -11.80
C ALA A 472 -16.35 -26.01 -13.03
N HIS A 473 -15.90 -26.66 -14.10
CA HIS A 473 -16.18 -26.13 -15.43
C HIS A 473 -17.70 -26.16 -15.63
N HIS A 474 -18.33 -24.98 -15.66
CA HIS A 474 -19.66 -24.80 -16.24
C HIS A 474 -19.64 -23.62 -17.19
#